data_AF-A0A0R1IYH9-F1
#
_entry.id   AF-A0A0R1IYH9-F1
#
_cell.length_a   1.000
_cell.length_b   1.000
_cell.length_c   1.000
_cell.angle_alpha   90.00
_cell.angle_beta   90.00
_cell.angle_gamma   90.00
#
_symmetry.space_group_name_H-M   'P 1'
#
loop_
_entity.id
_entity.type
_entity.pdbx_description
1 polymer ?
#
loop_
_entity_poly.entity_id
_entity_poly.type
_entity_poly.pdbx_seq_one_letter_code
_entity_poly.pdbx_strand_id
1 'polypeptide(L)'
;MLWLILFTVLLQLFFTPSNDPIWHWGILTLSTDGMRIAAYIFIRFVLIIFISTLLTLTTTPIEISDSIESILKPLKVIKFPVTQVALMLSIALRFVPLLIDETTKIMDAQRARGVDFGEGGVMQRIKSFVPILIPLFVSSFSIAYDLAIAMESRGYKDGEGRSKYRVLSWARRDNVALGVMILITIILLFIRSY
;
A
#
# COMPACT_ATOMS: atom_id res chain seq x y z
N MET A 1 -5.62 -8.07 -11.64
CA MET A 1 -6.83 -7.38 -11.11
C MET A 1 -8.02 -7.46 -12.05
N LEU A 2 -7.87 -7.15 -13.35
CA LEU A 2 -8.97 -7.28 -14.33
C LEU A 2 -9.64 -8.66 -14.34
N TRP A 3 -8.85 -9.74 -14.25
CA TRP A 3 -9.38 -11.10 -14.15
C TRP A 3 -10.30 -11.31 -12.93
N LEU A 4 -9.92 -10.80 -11.75
CA LEU A 4 -10.74 -10.91 -10.54
C LEU A 4 -12.05 -10.13 -10.66
N ILE A 5 -12.02 -8.94 -11.26
CA ILE A 5 -13.23 -8.14 -11.49
C ILE A 5 -14.17 -8.87 -12.45
N LEU A 6 -13.64 -9.34 -13.58
CA LEU A 6 -14.44 -10.07 -14.57
C LEU A 6 -15.04 -11.33 -13.96
N PHE A 7 -14.24 -12.10 -13.22
CA PHE A 7 -14.70 -13.30 -12.53
C PHE A 7 -15.81 -13.01 -11.51
N THR A 8 -15.63 -12.00 -10.65
CA THR A 8 -16.63 -11.65 -9.63
C THR A 8 -17.92 -11.13 -10.25
N VAL A 9 -17.84 -10.23 -11.23
CA VAL A 9 -19.00 -9.69 -11.95
C VAL A 9 -19.77 -10.78 -12.68
N LEU A 10 -19.08 -11.72 -13.34
CA LEU A 10 -19.73 -12.87 -13.98
C LEU A 10 -20.43 -13.78 -12.96
N LEU A 11 -19.79 -14.05 -11.82
CA LEU A 11 -20.43 -14.81 -10.74
C LEU A 11 -21.70 -14.11 -10.24
N GLN A 12 -21.65 -12.80 -9.99
CA GLN A 12 -22.84 -12.06 -9.56
C GLN A 12 -23.92 -11.97 -10.65
N LEU A 13 -23.52 -11.93 -11.92
CA LEU A 13 -24.47 -11.88 -13.04
C LEU A 13 -25.25 -13.19 -13.21
N PHE A 14 -24.61 -14.35 -12.97
CA PHE A 14 -25.22 -15.67 -13.19
C PHE A 14 -25.73 -16.38 -11.92
N PHE A 15 -25.18 -16.06 -10.74
CA PHE A 15 -25.45 -16.78 -9.48
C PHE A 15 -26.17 -15.92 -8.43
N THR A 16 -26.77 -14.79 -8.83
CA THR A 16 -27.63 -14.00 -7.95
C THR A 16 -29.05 -14.59 -7.94
N PRO A 17 -29.54 -15.10 -6.79
CA PRO A 17 -30.92 -15.58 -6.68
C PRO A 17 -31.89 -14.41 -6.89
N SER A 18 -32.86 -14.57 -7.78
CA SER A 18 -33.95 -13.62 -7.99
C SER A 18 -35.24 -14.38 -8.29
N ASN A 19 -36.37 -13.80 -7.88
CA ASN A 19 -37.68 -14.44 -7.99
C ASN A 19 -38.22 -14.45 -9.44
N ASP A 20 -37.75 -13.54 -10.31
CA ASP A 20 -38.18 -13.39 -11.71
C ASP A 20 -36.98 -13.45 -12.70
N PRO A 21 -36.45 -14.65 -13.03
CA PRO A 21 -35.36 -14.78 -13.98
C PRO A 21 -35.84 -14.55 -15.42
N ILE A 22 -35.15 -13.67 -16.16
CA ILE A 22 -35.43 -13.40 -17.59
C ILE A 22 -35.02 -14.61 -18.45
N TRP A 23 -33.91 -15.26 -18.06
CA TRP A 23 -33.39 -16.43 -18.74
C TRP A 23 -32.77 -17.39 -17.73
N HIS A 24 -33.10 -18.67 -17.85
CA HIS A 24 -32.56 -19.71 -17.00
C HIS A 24 -32.04 -20.86 -17.86
N TRP A 25 -30.77 -21.21 -17.68
CA TRP A 25 -30.17 -22.40 -18.27
C TRP A 25 -29.37 -23.15 -17.20
N GLY A 26 -30.02 -24.15 -16.59
CA GLY A 26 -29.44 -24.92 -15.48
C GLY A 26 -29.15 -24.04 -14.26
N ILE A 27 -27.90 -24.05 -13.80
CA ILE A 27 -27.42 -23.26 -12.65
C ILE A 27 -27.23 -21.77 -13.04
N LEU A 28 -27.19 -21.46 -14.34
CA LEU A 28 -27.01 -20.08 -14.83
C LEU A 28 -28.37 -19.41 -14.94
N THR A 29 -28.64 -18.48 -14.03
CA THR A 29 -29.85 -17.66 -14.03
C THR A 29 -29.49 -16.21 -14.29
N LEU A 30 -30.03 -15.64 -15.36
CA LEU A 30 -29.89 -14.22 -15.67
C LEU A 30 -31.13 -13.47 -15.16
N SER A 31 -30.92 -12.65 -14.13
CA SER A 31 -31.96 -11.84 -13.50
C SER A 31 -31.66 -10.35 -13.62
N THR A 32 -32.69 -9.51 -13.56
CA THR A 32 -32.54 -8.05 -13.50
C THR A 32 -31.74 -7.62 -12.27
N ASP A 33 -31.92 -8.31 -11.14
CA ASP A 33 -31.19 -8.03 -9.90
C ASP A 33 -29.72 -8.43 -10.01
N GLY A 34 -29.43 -9.58 -10.63
CA GLY A 34 -28.07 -10.02 -10.95
C GLY A 34 -27.33 -9.00 -11.81
N MET A 35 -27.99 -8.44 -12.83
CA MET A 35 -27.41 -7.36 -13.64
C MET A 35 -27.13 -6.09 -12.83
N ARG A 36 -28.07 -5.66 -11.97
CA ARG A 36 -27.89 -4.47 -11.12
C ARG A 36 -26.74 -4.64 -10.12
N ILE A 37 -26.68 -5.78 -9.43
CA ILE A 37 -25.63 -6.08 -8.45
C ILE A 37 -24.27 -6.19 -9.16
N ALA A 38 -24.21 -6.87 -10.30
CA ALA A 38 -23.00 -6.97 -11.12
C ALA A 38 -22.50 -5.58 -11.56
N ALA A 39 -23.41 -4.70 -12.00
CA ALA A 39 -23.08 -3.31 -12.34
C ALA A 39 -22.56 -2.51 -11.13
N TYR A 40 -23.20 -2.62 -9.96
CA TYR A 40 -22.73 -1.95 -8.74
C TYR A 40 -21.35 -2.42 -8.30
N ILE A 41 -21.09 -3.72 -8.35
CA ILE A 41 -19.79 -4.28 -7.97
C ILE A 41 -18.70 -3.89 -8.97
N PHE A 42 -19.03 -3.89 -10.27
CA PHE A 42 -18.12 -3.39 -11.31
C PHE A 42 -17.73 -1.93 -11.06
N ILE A 43 -18.72 -1.03 -10.90
CA ILE A 43 -18.48 0.38 -10.64
C ILE A 43 -17.68 0.58 -9.34
N ARG A 44 -17.99 -0.18 -8.29
CA ARG A 44 -17.25 -0.12 -7.01
C ARG A 44 -15.78 -0.46 -7.19
N PHE A 45 -15.45 -1.52 -7.93
CA PHE A 45 -14.05 -1.89 -8.18
C PHE A 45 -13.33 -0.83 -9.01
N VAL A 46 -13.98 -0.30 -10.05
CA VAL A 46 -13.42 0.78 -10.87
C VAL A 46 -13.11 1.99 -9.99
N LEU A 47 -14.03 2.41 -9.12
CA LEU A 47 -13.82 3.54 -8.21
C LEU A 47 -12.67 3.30 -7.23
N ILE A 48 -12.59 2.12 -6.59
CA ILE A 48 -11.50 1.79 -5.66
C ILE A 48 -10.14 1.86 -6.37
N ILE A 49 -10.04 1.25 -7.55
CA ILE A 49 -8.79 1.24 -8.33
C ILE A 49 -8.43 2.65 -8.78
N PHE A 50 -9.39 3.43 -9.25
CA PHE A 50 -9.16 4.78 -9.72
C PHE A 50 -8.64 5.68 -8.59
N ILE A 51 -9.30 5.67 -7.43
CA ILE A 51 -8.88 6.47 -6.26
C ILE A 51 -7.51 6.02 -5.76
N SER A 52 -7.27 4.71 -5.65
CA SER A 52 -5.99 4.16 -5.21
C SER A 52 -4.85 4.53 -6.16
N THR A 53 -5.09 4.47 -7.47
CA THR A 53 -4.10 4.83 -8.49
C THR A 53 -3.82 6.33 -8.47
N LEU A 54 -4.86 7.16 -8.35
CA LEU A 54 -4.70 8.60 -8.22
C LEU A 54 -3.82 8.95 -7.02
N LEU A 55 -4.15 8.41 -5.83
CA LEU A 55 -3.35 8.60 -4.62
C LEU A 55 -1.88 8.20 -4.81
N THR A 56 -1.65 7.06 -5.46
CA THR A 56 -0.30 6.52 -5.72
C THR A 56 0.51 7.39 -6.68
N LEU A 57 -0.14 7.97 -7.70
CA LEU A 57 0.52 8.80 -8.72
C LEU A 57 0.74 10.24 -8.26
N THR A 58 -0.12 10.80 -7.42
CA THR A 58 -0.05 12.20 -7.00
C THR A 58 0.73 12.44 -5.72
N THR A 59 1.05 11.38 -4.96
CA THR A 59 1.62 11.50 -3.61
C THR A 59 2.92 10.72 -3.50
N THR A 60 3.98 11.36 -3.01
CA THR A 60 5.26 10.69 -2.83
C THR A 60 5.23 9.77 -1.59
N PRO A 61 5.99 8.65 -1.56
CA PRO A 61 6.03 7.76 -0.39
C PRO A 61 6.42 8.48 0.91
N ILE A 62 7.30 9.47 0.84
CA ILE A 62 7.74 10.25 2.01
C ILE A 62 6.58 11.12 2.55
N GLU A 63 5.73 11.67 1.68
CA GLU A 63 4.52 12.41 2.10
C GLU A 63 3.49 11.50 2.76
N ILE A 64 3.38 10.24 2.30
CA ILE A 64 2.54 9.24 2.94
C ILE A 64 3.05 8.96 4.37
N SER A 65 4.37 8.85 4.56
CA SER A 65 4.97 8.70 5.90
C SER A 65 4.67 9.89 6.81
N ASP A 66 4.83 11.11 6.30
CA ASP A 66 4.49 12.34 7.05
C ASP A 66 3.00 12.38 7.42
N SER A 67 2.13 11.90 6.53
CA SER A 67 0.69 11.84 6.74
C SER A 67 0.33 10.79 7.81
N ILE A 68 0.97 9.61 7.76
CA ILE A 68 0.79 8.55 8.77
C ILE A 68 1.18 9.07 10.15
N GLU A 69 2.32 9.78 10.29
CA GLU A 69 2.70 10.41 11.55
C GLU A 69 1.58 11.34 12.05
N SER A 70 1.03 12.19 11.17
CA SER A 70 -0.04 13.13 11.55
C SER A 70 -1.33 12.42 11.96
N ILE A 71 -1.68 11.31 11.31
CA ILE A 71 -2.85 10.48 11.64
C ILE A 71 -2.64 9.73 12.96
N LEU A 72 -1.40 9.35 13.28
CA LEU A 72 -1.06 8.64 14.50
C LEU A 72 -0.87 9.56 15.72
N LYS A 73 -0.73 10.88 15.54
CA LYS A 73 -0.66 11.87 16.64
C LYS A 73 -1.68 11.68 17.78
N PRO A 74 -2.98 11.45 17.55
CA PRO A 74 -3.94 11.21 18.63
C PRO A 74 -3.59 10.01 19.53
N LEU A 75 -2.89 9.00 19.00
CA LEU A 75 -2.44 7.85 19.80
C LEU A 75 -1.31 8.25 20.79
N LYS A 76 -0.74 9.45 20.68
CA LYS A 76 0.18 9.96 21.69
C LYS A 76 -0.47 10.03 23.08
N VAL A 77 -1.79 10.24 23.15
CA VAL A 77 -2.57 10.28 24.40
C VAL A 77 -2.49 8.95 25.16
N ILE A 78 -2.47 7.82 24.43
CA ILE A 78 -2.31 6.49 25.01
C ILE A 78 -0.84 6.06 25.17
N LYS A 79 0.09 7.03 25.15
CA LYS A 79 1.55 6.82 25.25
C LYS A 79 2.15 5.99 24.11
N PHE A 80 1.53 5.99 22.93
CA PHE A 80 2.10 5.34 21.76
C PHE A 80 3.30 6.13 21.20
N PRO A 81 4.42 5.47 20.82
CA PRO A 81 5.64 6.12 20.35
C PRO A 81 5.53 6.59 18.88
N VAL A 82 4.68 7.58 18.62
CA VAL A 82 4.37 8.10 17.27
C VAL A 82 5.65 8.57 16.54
N THR A 83 6.52 9.33 17.23
CA THR A 83 7.73 9.91 16.65
C THR A 83 8.73 8.83 16.23
N GLN A 84 8.91 7.79 17.05
CA GLN A 84 9.80 6.68 16.75
C GLN A 84 9.29 5.86 15.57
N VAL A 85 7.98 5.59 15.51
CA VAL A 85 7.35 4.89 14.38
C VAL A 85 7.49 5.70 13.09
N ALA A 86 7.27 7.01 13.15
CA ALA A 86 7.45 7.90 12.00
C ALA A 86 8.91 7.93 11.51
N LEU A 87 9.87 7.97 12.43
CA LEU A 87 11.30 7.88 12.10
C LEU A 87 11.61 6.54 11.43
N MET A 88 11.19 5.41 12.02
CA MET A 88 11.42 4.07 11.47
C MET A 88 10.85 3.95 10.05
N LEU A 89 9.62 4.44 9.84
CA LEU A 89 8.99 4.44 8.53
C LEU A 89 9.75 5.32 7.52
N SER A 90 10.15 6.53 7.91
CA SER A 90 10.94 7.42 7.05
C SER A 90 12.29 6.82 6.67
N ILE A 91 12.95 6.11 7.60
CA ILE A 91 14.21 5.41 7.36
C ILE A 91 13.97 4.25 6.39
N ALA A 92 12.96 3.41 6.66
CA ALA A 92 12.62 2.27 5.83
C ALA A 92 12.34 2.69 4.37
N LEU A 93 11.47 3.69 4.17
CA LEU A 93 11.13 4.18 2.83
C LEU A 93 12.33 4.75 2.08
N ARG A 94 13.28 5.39 2.78
CA ARG A 94 14.52 5.88 2.17
C ARG A 94 15.47 4.75 1.80
N PHE A 95 15.51 3.67 2.58
CA PHE A 95 16.38 2.53 2.31
C PHE A 95 15.82 1.51 1.32
N VAL A 96 14.50 1.47 1.08
CA VAL A 96 13.91 0.56 0.09
C VAL A 96 14.60 0.66 -1.28
N PRO A 97 14.78 1.86 -1.89
CA PRO A 97 15.50 1.98 -3.17
C PRO A 97 16.94 1.47 -3.08
N LEU A 98 17.67 1.83 -2.02
CA LEU A 98 19.05 1.41 -1.81
C LEU A 98 19.17 -0.12 -1.71
N LEU A 99 18.27 -0.77 -0.96
CA LEU A 99 18.28 -2.22 -0.80
C LEU A 99 17.91 -2.94 -2.10
N ILE A 100 17.04 -2.35 -2.94
CA ILE A 100 16.76 -2.87 -4.28
C ILE A 100 18.04 -2.82 -5.13
N ASP A 101 18.71 -1.67 -5.17
CA ASP A 101 19.96 -1.51 -5.94
C ASP A 101 21.05 -2.49 -5.44
N GLU A 102 21.21 -2.63 -4.12
CA GLU A 102 22.16 -3.58 -3.53
C GLU A 102 21.79 -5.02 -3.88
N THR A 103 20.51 -5.38 -3.82
CA THR A 103 20.02 -6.70 -4.23
C THR A 103 20.38 -6.98 -5.69
N THR A 104 20.19 -6.01 -6.59
CA THR A 104 20.55 -6.19 -8.01
C THR A 104 22.05 -6.41 -8.21
N LYS A 105 22.91 -5.65 -7.52
CA LYS A 105 24.37 -5.83 -7.57
C LYS A 105 24.79 -7.21 -7.05
N ILE A 106 24.22 -7.64 -5.92
CA ILE A 106 24.50 -8.97 -5.35
C ILE A 106 24.04 -10.06 -6.32
N MET A 107 22.85 -9.92 -6.91
CA MET A 107 22.34 -10.85 -7.92
C MET A 107 23.29 -10.98 -9.10
N ASP A 108 23.75 -9.87 -9.67
CA ASP A 108 24.66 -9.88 -10.82
C ASP A 108 26.04 -10.45 -10.47
N ALA A 109 26.56 -10.15 -9.28
CA ALA A 109 27.80 -10.75 -8.79
C ALA A 109 27.68 -12.27 -8.61
N GLN A 110 26.55 -12.77 -8.14
CA GLN A 110 26.31 -14.21 -7.98
C GLN A 110 26.08 -14.90 -9.33
N ARG A 111 25.42 -14.24 -10.30
CA ARG A 111 25.33 -14.73 -11.69
C ARG A 111 26.70 -14.89 -12.31
N ALA A 112 27.60 -13.91 -12.12
CA ALA A 112 28.98 -13.98 -12.60
C ALA A 112 29.79 -15.13 -11.94
N ARG A 113 29.38 -15.58 -10.75
CA ARG A 113 29.93 -16.74 -10.04
C ARG A 113 29.25 -18.06 -10.41
N GLY A 114 28.37 -18.07 -11.41
CA GLY A 114 27.71 -19.26 -11.93
C GLY A 114 26.44 -19.68 -11.17
N VAL A 115 25.87 -18.82 -10.33
CA VAL A 115 24.57 -19.08 -9.71
C VAL A 115 23.47 -18.79 -10.71
N ASP A 116 22.73 -19.82 -11.11
CA ASP A 116 21.53 -19.66 -11.92
C ASP A 116 20.29 -19.47 -11.02
N PHE A 117 19.55 -18.40 -11.29
CA PHE A 117 18.37 -18.00 -10.54
C PHE A 117 17.12 -18.32 -11.35
N GLY A 118 16.41 -19.39 -10.97
CA GLY A 118 15.11 -19.75 -11.57
C GLY A 118 15.08 -21.12 -12.24
N GLU A 119 16.22 -21.79 -12.39
CA GLU A 119 16.29 -23.16 -12.88
C GLU A 119 16.16 -24.22 -11.77
N GLY A 120 15.69 -25.41 -12.13
CA GLY A 120 15.53 -26.55 -11.23
C GLY A 120 14.22 -26.61 -10.44
N GLY A 121 14.13 -27.58 -9.53
CA GLY A 121 12.96 -27.80 -8.67
C GLY A 121 12.81 -26.72 -7.58
N VAL A 122 11.65 -26.70 -6.89
CA VAL A 122 11.32 -25.71 -5.84
C VAL A 122 12.42 -25.62 -4.78
N MET A 123 12.97 -26.76 -4.34
CA MET A 123 14.05 -26.80 -3.35
C MET A 123 15.36 -26.17 -3.86
N GLN A 124 15.68 -26.35 -5.15
CA GLN A 124 16.88 -25.78 -5.77
C GLN A 124 16.76 -24.26 -5.91
N ARG A 125 15.57 -23.78 -6.29
CA ARG A 125 15.26 -22.34 -6.31
C ARG A 125 15.42 -21.71 -4.93
N ILE A 126 14.90 -22.32 -3.87
CA ILE A 126 15.05 -21.80 -2.50
C ILE A 126 16.53 -21.69 -2.12
N LYS A 127 17.32 -22.74 -2.39
CA LYS A 127 18.77 -22.73 -2.11
C LYS A 127 19.51 -21.64 -2.89
N SER A 128 19.10 -21.34 -4.12
CA SER A 128 19.70 -20.30 -4.95
C SER A 128 19.56 -18.89 -4.35
N PHE A 129 18.59 -18.64 -3.47
CA PHE A 129 18.42 -17.32 -2.83
C PHE A 129 19.32 -17.07 -1.63
N VAL A 130 19.85 -18.12 -1.00
CA VAL A 130 20.70 -18.00 0.21
C VAL A 130 21.95 -17.12 -0.04
N PRO A 131 22.68 -17.25 -1.17
CA PRO A 131 23.82 -16.38 -1.50
C PRO A 131 23.48 -14.90 -1.71
N ILE A 132 22.21 -14.55 -1.91
CA ILE A 132 21.75 -13.15 -1.95
C ILE A 132 21.38 -12.69 -0.55
N LEU A 133 20.65 -13.53 0.18
CA LEU A 133 20.07 -13.19 1.48
C LEU A 133 21.13 -12.87 2.53
N ILE A 134 22.19 -13.70 2.63
CA ILE A 134 23.24 -13.51 3.65
C ILE A 134 23.99 -12.18 3.44
N PRO A 135 24.54 -11.85 2.25
CA PRO A 135 25.18 -10.55 2.03
C PRO A 135 24.24 -9.36 2.25
N LEU A 136 22.98 -9.47 1.83
CA LEU A 136 22.00 -8.40 2.00
C LEU A 136 21.73 -8.12 3.49
N PHE A 137 21.64 -9.16 4.33
CA PHE A 137 21.51 -9.00 5.78
C PHE A 137 22.73 -8.33 6.40
N VAL A 138 23.93 -8.79 6.07
CA VAL A 138 25.18 -8.21 6.59
C VAL A 138 25.28 -6.73 6.21
N SER A 139 25.00 -6.40 4.95
CA SER A 139 24.96 -5.02 4.44
C SER A 139 23.92 -4.17 5.19
N SER A 140 22.70 -4.70 5.37
CA SER A 140 21.63 -4.02 6.11
C SER A 140 22.01 -3.73 7.57
N PHE A 141 22.69 -4.66 8.25
CA PHE A 141 23.19 -4.45 9.61
C PHE A 141 24.29 -3.39 9.67
N SER A 142 25.21 -3.38 8.70
CA SER A 142 26.23 -2.33 8.59
C SER A 142 25.58 -0.96 8.42
N ILE A 143 24.64 -0.84 7.48
CA ILE A 143 23.90 0.40 7.24
C ILE A 143 23.19 0.89 8.51
N ALA A 144 22.54 -0.02 9.23
CA ALA A 144 21.86 0.32 10.48
C ALA A 144 22.84 0.82 11.56
N TYR A 145 23.99 0.16 11.70
CA TYR A 145 25.04 0.53 12.65
C TYR A 145 25.66 1.89 12.32
N ASP A 146 26.04 2.08 11.05
CA ASP A 146 26.62 3.35 10.56
C ASP A 146 25.62 4.50 10.68
N LEU A 147 24.34 4.25 10.37
CA LEU A 147 23.28 5.23 10.55
C LEU A 147 23.10 5.59 12.04
N ALA A 148 23.12 4.60 12.94
CA ALA A 148 22.97 4.86 14.37
C ALA A 148 24.11 5.75 14.91
N ILE A 149 25.36 5.44 14.58
CA ILE A 149 26.53 6.26 14.94
C ILE A 149 26.43 7.66 14.32
N ALA A 150 26.03 7.77 13.06
CA ALA A 150 25.85 9.04 12.38
C ALA A 150 24.72 9.88 13.02
N MET A 151 23.66 9.24 13.52
CA MET A 151 22.57 9.90 14.23
C MET A 151 23.03 10.40 15.59
N GLU A 152 23.72 9.56 16.37
CA GLU A 152 24.23 9.92 17.70
C GLU A 152 25.26 11.06 17.62
N SER A 153 26.20 10.99 16.68
CA SER A 153 27.21 12.04 16.45
C SER A 153 26.61 13.38 16.01
N ARG A 154 25.45 13.36 15.34
CA ARG A 154 24.65 14.56 15.04
C ARG A 154 23.80 15.04 16.22
N GLY A 155 23.93 14.42 17.38
CA GLY A 155 23.19 14.76 18.59
C GLY A 155 21.73 14.31 18.55
N TYR A 156 21.39 13.28 17.77
CA TYR A 156 20.05 12.72 17.81
C TYR A 156 19.78 12.12 19.20
N LYS A 157 18.88 12.77 19.95
CA LYS A 157 18.34 12.26 21.20
C LYS A 157 16.87 11.92 21.02
N ASP A 158 16.44 10.79 21.58
CA ASP A 158 15.04 10.42 21.64
C ASP A 158 14.35 11.24 22.74
N GLY A 159 13.25 11.92 22.43
CA GLY A 159 12.59 12.81 23.39
C GLY A 159 11.64 13.82 22.79
N GLU A 160 10.76 14.35 23.65
CA GLU A 160 9.85 15.44 23.32
C GLU A 160 10.60 16.78 23.20
N GLY A 161 10.20 17.65 22.25
CA GLY A 161 10.81 18.97 22.06
C GLY A 161 11.65 19.12 20.78
N ARG A 162 11.66 18.15 19.88
CA ARG A 162 12.29 18.27 18.56
C ARG A 162 11.48 19.19 17.64
N SER A 163 12.15 20.07 16.92
CA SER A 163 11.54 20.81 15.80
C SER A 163 11.45 19.91 14.56
N LYS A 164 10.40 20.13 13.75
CA LYS A 164 10.19 19.40 12.50
C LYS A 164 10.53 20.32 11.32
N TYR A 165 11.46 19.90 10.47
CA TYR A 165 11.82 20.65 9.27
C TYR A 165 10.71 20.62 8.22
N ARG A 166 10.13 19.44 7.97
CA ARG A 166 9.03 19.26 7.01
C ARG A 166 7.69 19.24 7.73
N VAL A 167 6.98 20.35 7.71
CA VAL A 167 5.64 20.45 8.33
C VAL A 167 4.58 20.37 7.24
N LEU A 168 3.57 19.52 7.45
CA LEU A 168 2.35 19.53 6.65
C LEU A 168 1.59 20.83 6.93
N SER A 169 1.61 21.76 5.98
CA SER A 169 0.91 23.03 6.07
C SER A 169 -0.44 22.93 5.36
N TRP A 170 -1.50 23.33 6.05
CA TRP A 170 -2.85 23.31 5.50
C TRP A 170 -3.02 24.41 4.44
N ALA A 171 -3.41 24.03 3.22
CA ALA A 171 -3.63 24.94 2.11
C ALA A 171 -5.12 25.28 1.95
N ARG A 172 -5.42 26.39 1.26
CA ARG A 172 -6.81 26.74 0.90
C ARG A 172 -7.47 25.66 0.04
N ARG A 173 -6.69 24.92 -0.75
CA ARG A 173 -7.17 23.79 -1.56
C ARG A 173 -7.68 22.64 -0.68
N ASP A 174 -7.11 22.45 0.51
CA ASP A 174 -7.50 21.41 1.44
C ASP A 174 -8.89 21.69 2.02
N ASN A 175 -9.21 22.95 2.28
CA ASN A 175 -10.56 23.37 2.68
C ASN A 175 -11.60 23.07 1.60
N VAL A 176 -11.29 23.36 0.34
CA VAL A 176 -12.19 23.08 -0.79
C VAL A 176 -12.38 21.57 -0.95
N ALA A 177 -11.29 20.80 -0.91
CA ALA A 177 -11.33 19.34 -0.99
C ALA A 177 -12.15 18.73 0.17
N LEU A 178 -11.94 19.20 1.40
CA LEU A 178 -12.70 18.77 2.58
C LEU A 178 -14.19 19.11 2.45
N GLY A 179 -14.52 20.31 1.98
CA GLY A 179 -15.91 20.72 1.73
C GLY A 179 -16.60 19.85 0.68
N VAL A 180 -15.92 19.57 -0.43
CA VAL A 180 -16.43 18.67 -1.48
C VAL A 180 -16.64 17.25 -0.93
N MET A 181 -15.70 16.72 -0.14
CA MET A 181 -15.79 15.39 0.47
C MET A 181 -16.96 15.28 1.44
N ILE A 182 -17.18 16.29 2.29
CA ILE A 182 -18.31 16.35 3.22
C ILE A 182 -19.63 16.42 2.45
N LEU A 183 -19.71 17.27 1.42
CA LEU A 183 -20.91 17.40 0.59
C LEU A 183 -21.27 16.07 -0.09
N ILE A 184 -20.30 15.41 -0.74
CA ILE A 184 -20.50 14.09 -1.37
C ILE A 184 -20.98 13.08 -0.33
N THR A 185 -20.37 13.06 0.86
CA THR A 185 -20.76 12.12 1.93
C THR A 185 -22.19 12.35 2.40
N ILE A 186 -22.61 13.62 2.58
CA ILE A 186 -23.97 13.97 2.97
C ILE A 186 -24.96 13.55 1.89
N ILE A 187 -24.67 13.83 0.62
CA ILE A 187 -25.52 13.40 -0.51
C ILE A 187 -25.67 11.87 -0.54
N LEU A 188 -24.56 11.12 -0.35
CA LEU A 188 -24.59 9.66 -0.29
C LEU A 188 -25.40 9.13 0.89
N LEU A 189 -25.33 9.78 2.06
CA LEU A 189 -26.15 9.42 3.22
C LEU A 189 -27.65 9.67 2.97
N PHE A 190 -28.00 10.78 2.32
CA PHE A 190 -29.38 11.06 1.93
C PHE A 190 -29.92 10.04 0.92
N ILE A 191 -29.13 9.71 -0.12
CA ILE A 191 -29.50 8.69 -1.12
C ILE A 191 -29.62 7.30 -0.49
N ARG A 192 -28.79 6.99 0.52
CA ARG A 192 -28.87 5.71 1.25
C ARG A 192 -30.09 5.63 2.17
N SER A 193 -30.53 6.77 2.71
CA SER A 193 -31.66 6.85 3.65
C SER A 193 -33.02 6.84 2.95
N TYR A 194 -33.06 7.14 1.65
CA TYR A 194 -34.23 7.03 0.78
C TYR A 194 -34.25 5.66 0.09
#